data_AF-A0A6A6YFI1-F1
#
_entry.id   AF-A0A6A6YFI1-F1
#
_cell.length_a   1.000
_cell.length_b   1.000
_cell.length_c   1.000
_cell.angle_alpha   90.00
_cell.angle_beta   90.00
_cell.angle_gamma   90.00
#
_symmetry.space_group_name_H-M   'P 1'
#
loop_
_entity.id
_entity.type
_entity.pdbx_description
1 polymer ?
#
loop_
_entity_poly.entity_id
_entity_poly.type
_entity_poly.pdbx_seq_one_letter_code
_entity_poly.pdbx_strand_id
1 'polypeptide(L)'
;MAGTGKSTIARTIAQSFASHGQLGASFFFKGGEGERGTAVRFFTTIANDLVAYEPGMLPGIRKALDEDSAISDRALKDQFEKLILQPILGIKQACLQALARVML
;
A
#
# COMPACT_ATOMS: atom_id res chain seq x y z
N MET A 1 -3.97 3.03 30.90
CA MET A 1 -4.50 4.37 30.55
C MET A 1 -4.52 4.53 29.04
N ALA A 2 -5.66 4.26 28.41
CA ALA A 2 -5.91 4.65 27.02
C ALA A 2 -6.09 6.17 26.97
N GLY A 3 -5.57 6.85 25.94
CA GLY A 3 -5.65 8.32 25.81
C GLY A 3 -4.33 9.09 25.98
N THR A 4 -3.18 8.43 26.08
CA THR A 4 -1.84 9.09 26.19
C THR A 4 -1.29 9.65 24.87
N GLY A 5 -2.14 10.00 23.90
CA GLY A 5 -1.74 10.74 22.69
C GLY A 5 -0.90 9.99 21.65
N LYS A 6 -0.61 8.68 21.80
CA LYS A 6 0.16 7.89 20.82
C LYS A 6 -0.42 7.96 19.39
N SER A 7 -1.74 7.79 19.26
CA SER A 7 -2.43 7.92 17.98
C SER A 7 -2.42 9.36 17.45
N THR A 8 -2.38 10.35 18.35
CA THR A 8 -2.23 11.76 17.99
C THR A 8 -0.85 12.02 17.40
N ILE A 9 0.23 11.56 18.05
CA ILE A 9 1.60 11.70 17.55
C ILE A 9 1.74 11.02 16.18
N ALA A 10 1.24 9.80 16.02
CA ALA A 10 1.28 9.09 14.75
C ALA A 10 0.53 9.85 13.64
N ARG A 11 -0.63 10.46 13.94
CA ARG A 11 -1.35 11.32 13.00
C ARG A 11 -0.60 12.60 12.66
N THR A 12 0.02 13.25 13.64
CA THR A 12 0.80 14.47 13.42
C THR A 12 2.00 14.19 12.51
N ILE A 13 2.70 13.07 12.72
CA ILE A 13 3.82 12.66 11.85
C ILE A 13 3.30 12.35 10.44
N ALA A 14 2.22 11.59 10.31
CA ALA A 14 1.62 11.31 9.00
C ALA A 14 1.19 12.59 8.26
N GLN A 15 0.55 13.54 8.96
CA GLN A 15 0.17 14.84 8.37
C GLN A 15 1.40 15.65 7.94
N SER A 16 2.45 15.67 8.75
CA SER A 16 3.70 16.34 8.37
C SER A 16 4.31 15.72 7.11
N PHE A 17 4.40 14.40 7.03
CA PHE A 17 4.94 13.73 5.84
C PHE A 17 4.04 13.92 4.62
N ALA A 18 2.72 13.94 4.79
CA ALA A 18 1.76 14.21 3.72
C ALA A 18 1.93 15.63 3.17
N SER A 19 2.09 16.65 4.04
CA SER A 19 2.28 18.04 3.60
C SER A 19 3.58 18.26 2.84
N HIS A 20 4.58 17.39 3.03
CA HIS A 20 5.85 17.41 2.31
C HIS A 20 5.87 16.48 1.08
N GLY A 21 4.76 15.79 0.76
CA GLY A 21 4.70 14.83 -0.34
C GLY A 21 5.54 13.57 -0.12
N GLN A 22 5.92 13.28 1.13
CA GLN A 22 6.80 12.17 1.53
C GLN A 22 6.05 11.00 2.16
N LEU A 23 4.73 11.13 2.36
CA LEU A 23 3.91 10.05 2.88
C LEU A 23 3.46 9.14 1.74
N GLY A 24 4.02 7.93 1.64
CA GLY A 24 3.57 6.96 0.64
C GLY A 24 2.17 6.41 0.91
N ALA A 25 1.83 6.17 2.17
CA ALA A 25 0.50 5.73 2.62
C ALA A 25 0.35 5.86 4.14
N SER A 26 -0.87 5.91 4.65
CA SER A 26 -1.11 5.84 6.10
C SER A 26 -2.41 5.10 6.44
N PHE A 27 -2.38 4.34 7.54
CA PHE A 27 -3.56 3.64 8.03
C PHE A 27 -3.57 3.62 9.55
N PHE A 28 -4.74 3.91 10.14
CA PHE A 28 -4.91 3.98 11.60
C PHE A 28 -5.98 2.99 12.06
N PHE A 29 -5.58 1.98 12.84
CA PHE A 29 -6.50 1.06 13.49
C PHE A 29 -7.32 1.79 14.56
N LYS A 30 -8.65 1.58 14.56
CA LYS A 30 -9.54 1.94 15.67
C LYS A 30 -9.75 0.69 16.52
N GLY A 31 -9.43 0.75 17.82
CA GLY A 31 -9.64 -0.37 18.73
C GLY A 31 -11.13 -0.57 19.06
N GLY A 32 -11.62 -1.82 19.01
CA GLY A 32 -13.01 -2.22 19.25
C GLY A 32 -13.50 -3.33 18.29
N GLU A 33 -14.75 -3.79 18.43
CA GLU A 33 -15.42 -4.93 17.74
C GLU A 33 -15.22 -5.05 16.20
N GLY A 34 -14.71 -4.01 15.52
CA GLY A 34 -14.45 -3.93 14.07
C GLY A 34 -12.99 -4.13 13.63
N GLU A 35 -12.07 -4.54 14.52
CA GLU A 35 -10.65 -4.69 14.20
C GLU A 35 -10.36 -5.68 13.07
N ARG A 36 -11.11 -6.79 12.99
CA ARG A 36 -10.95 -7.78 11.91
C ARG A 36 -11.30 -7.21 10.53
N GLY A 37 -12.45 -6.55 10.39
CA GLY A 37 -12.84 -5.93 9.12
C GLY A 37 -11.95 -4.75 8.71
N THR A 38 -11.35 -4.07 9.69
CA THR A 38 -10.41 -2.97 9.47
C THR A 38 -9.04 -3.49 9.02
N ALA A 39 -8.54 -4.58 9.62
CA ALA A 39 -7.27 -5.19 9.24
C ALA A 39 -7.31 -5.81 7.83
N VAL A 40 -8.42 -6.43 7.45
CA VAL A 40 -8.67 -6.98 6.11
C VAL A 40 -8.51 -5.92 5.00
N ARG A 41 -8.75 -4.65 5.31
CA ARG A 41 -8.62 -3.53 4.35
C ARG A 41 -7.30 -2.78 4.43
N PHE A 42 -6.38 -3.21 5.27
CA PHE A 42 -5.13 -2.50 5.50
C PHE A 42 -4.32 -2.37 4.20
N PHE A 43 -3.91 -3.49 3.59
CA PHE A 43 -3.03 -3.45 2.43
C PHE A 43 -3.72 -2.96 1.16
N THR A 44 -5.03 -3.18 1.01
CA THR A 44 -5.80 -2.59 -0.09
C THR A 44 -5.84 -1.06 -0.01
N THR A 45 -5.98 -0.50 1.20
CA THR A 45 -5.91 0.96 1.40
C THR A 45 -4.50 1.48 1.11
N ILE A 46 -3.47 0.82 1.65
CA ILE A 46 -2.07 1.19 1.41
C ILE A 46 -1.72 1.13 -0.09
N ALA A 47 -2.15 0.09 -0.81
CA ALA A 47 -1.91 -0.05 -2.24
C ALA A 47 -2.59 1.07 -3.05
N ASN A 48 -3.82 1.45 -2.68
CA ASN A 48 -4.53 2.55 -3.32
C ASN A 48 -3.81 3.90 -3.12
N ASP A 49 -3.33 4.16 -1.91
CA ASP A 49 -2.57 5.37 -1.61
C ASP A 49 -1.24 5.39 -2.40
N LEU A 50 -0.50 4.27 -2.42
CA LEU A 50 0.77 4.16 -3.15
C LEU A 50 0.63 4.36 -4.65
N VAL A 51 -0.46 3.91 -5.26
CA VAL A 51 -0.75 4.13 -6.68
C VAL A 51 -0.84 5.61 -7.04
N ALA A 52 -1.30 6.46 -6.10
CA ALA A 52 -1.36 7.89 -6.33
C ALA A 52 0.05 8.52 -6.47
N TYR A 53 1.05 7.92 -5.82
CA TYR A 53 2.45 8.36 -5.88
C TYR A 53 3.26 7.65 -6.97
N GLU A 54 2.99 6.36 -7.21
CA GLU A 54 3.68 5.53 -8.19
C GLU A 54 2.67 4.82 -9.10
N PRO A 55 2.19 5.50 -10.16
CA PRO A 55 1.20 4.94 -11.09
C PRO A 55 1.68 3.67 -11.79
N GLY A 56 2.99 3.43 -11.87
CA GLY A 56 3.57 2.20 -12.41
C GLY A 56 3.13 0.93 -11.67
N MET A 57 2.57 1.05 -10.45
CA MET A 57 2.03 -0.09 -9.70
C MET A 57 0.71 -0.60 -10.26
N LEU A 58 -0.06 0.25 -10.96
CA LEU A 58 -1.42 -0.06 -11.42
C LEU A 58 -1.54 -1.35 -12.24
N PRO A 59 -0.67 -1.62 -13.24
CA PRO A 59 -0.74 -2.87 -14.00
C PRO A 59 -0.54 -4.11 -13.14
N GLY A 60 0.38 -4.05 -12.17
CA GLY A 60 0.63 -5.15 -11.24
C GLY A 60 -0.55 -5.41 -10.30
N ILE A 61 -1.17 -4.34 -9.78
CA ILE A 61 -2.35 -4.44 -8.92
C ILE A 61 -3.56 -4.97 -9.69
N ARG A 62 -3.80 -4.48 -10.92
CA ARG A 62 -4.88 -4.99 -11.77
C ARG A 62 -4.73 -6.47 -12.03
N LYS A 63 -3.52 -6.90 -12.41
CA LYS A 63 -3.21 -8.32 -12.61
C LYS A 63 -3.52 -9.16 -11.36
N ALA A 64 -3.13 -8.67 -10.17
CA ALA A 64 -3.42 -9.37 -8.92
C ALA A 64 -4.92 -9.51 -8.65
N LEU A 65 -5.72 -8.48 -8.98
CA LEU A 65 -7.19 -8.50 -8.85
C LEU A 65 -7.87 -9.39 -9.88
N ASP A 66 -7.35 -9.42 -11.11
CA ASP A 66 -7.83 -10.30 -12.17
C ASP A 66 -7.58 -11.77 -11.83
N GLU A 67 -6.45 -12.08 -11.19
CA GLU A 67 -6.10 -13.43 -10.72
C GLU A 67 -6.86 -13.84 -9.45
N ASP A 68 -7.14 -12.90 -8.53
CA ASP A 68 -7.82 -13.17 -7.27
C ASP A 68 -8.68 -11.97 -6.83
N SER A 69 -9.93 -11.94 -7.28
CA SER A 69 -10.89 -10.88 -6.95
C SER A 69 -11.22 -10.80 -5.45
N ALA A 70 -10.99 -11.88 -4.69
CA ALA A 70 -11.18 -11.95 -3.25
C ALA A 70 -9.87 -11.68 -2.46
N ILE A 71 -8.85 -11.09 -3.10
CA ILE A 71 -7.54 -10.82 -2.47
C ILE A 71 -7.68 -10.04 -1.16
N SER A 72 -8.67 -9.15 -1.04
CA SER A 72 -8.95 -8.41 0.18
C SER A 72 -9.27 -9.29 1.38
N ASP A 73 -9.82 -10.49 1.17
CA ASP A 73 -10.19 -11.42 2.23
C ASP A 73 -9.10 -12.47 2.54
N ARG A 74 -7.97 -12.42 1.81
CA ARG A 74 -6.81 -13.30 2.03
C ARG A 74 -6.01 -12.88 3.25
N ALA A 75 -5.07 -13.74 3.65
CA ALA A 75 -4.14 -13.42 4.72
C ALA A 75 -3.36 -12.13 4.41
N LEU A 76 -3.05 -11.36 5.46
CA LEU A 76 -2.30 -10.10 5.35
C LEU A 76 -0.99 -10.24 4.58
N LYS A 77 -0.31 -11.39 4.74
CA LYS A 77 0.90 -11.71 3.98
C LYS A 77 0.63 -11.76 2.47
N ASP A 78 -0.42 -12.45 2.05
CA ASP A 78 -0.78 -12.60 0.64
C ASP A 78 -1.19 -11.24 0.05
N GLN A 79 -1.94 -10.43 0.81
CA GLN A 79 -2.29 -9.08 0.40
C GLN A 79 -1.05 -8.21 0.20
N PHE A 80 -0.11 -8.23 1.14
CA PHE A 80 1.15 -7.50 1.02
C PHE A 80 1.95 -7.94 -0.20
N GLU A 81 2.12 -9.25 -0.39
CA GLU A 81 2.91 -9.79 -1.50
C GLU A 81 2.32 -9.40 -2.85
N LYS A 82 1.00 -9.60 -3.03
CA LYS A 82 0.33 -9.38 -4.32
C LYS A 82 0.01 -7.92 -4.62
N LEU A 83 -0.34 -7.11 -3.62
CA LEU A 83 -0.78 -5.72 -3.84
C LEU A 83 0.34 -4.69 -3.67
N ILE A 84 1.46 -5.05 -3.00
CA ILE A 84 2.56 -4.12 -2.72
C ILE A 84 3.87 -4.63 -3.32
N LEU A 85 4.35 -5.78 -2.88
CA LEU A 85 5.70 -6.27 -3.22
C LEU A 85 5.84 -6.56 -4.72
N GLN A 86 4.96 -7.40 -5.27
CA GLN A 86 5.00 -7.79 -6.68
C GLN A 86 4.83 -6.59 -7.63
N PRO A 87 3.88 -5.66 -7.43
CA PRO A 87 3.78 -4.45 -8.25
C PRO A 87 5.04 -3.58 -8.22
N ILE A 88 5.66 -3.36 -7.04
CA ILE A 88 6.90 -2.58 -6.92
C ILE A 88 8.06 -3.25 -7.65
N LEU A 89 8.21 -4.57 -7.52
CA LEU A 89 9.23 -5.32 -8.25
C LEU A 89 8.99 -5.28 -9.77
N GLY A 90 7.73 -5.33 -10.19
CA GLY A 90 7.33 -5.20 -11.59
C GLY A 90 7.75 -3.86 -12.21
N ILE A 91 7.61 -2.76 -11.47
CA ILE A 91 8.08 -1.43 -11.91
C ILE A 91 9.58 -1.43 -12.13
N LYS A 92 10.35 -1.95 -11.16
CA LYS A 92 11.82 -1.99 -11.26
C LYS A 92 12.26 -2.78 -12.49
N GLN A 93 11.61 -3.91 -12.76
CA GLN A 93 11.92 -4.74 -13.92
C GLN A 93 11.58 -4.02 -15.23
N ALA A 94 10.44 -3.36 -15.31
CA ALA A 94 10.04 -2.57 -16.48
C ALA A 94 11.01 -1.41 -16.73
N CYS A 95 11.44 -0.71 -15.69
CA CYS A 95 12.42 0.37 -15.77
C CYS A 95 13.78 -0.12 -16.29
N LEU A 96 14.30 -1.22 -15.73
CA LEU A 96 15.57 -1.81 -16.18
C LEU A 96 15.50 -2.27 -17.65
N GLN A 97 14.37 -2.85 -18.07
CA GLN A 97 14.16 -3.24 -19.45
C GLN A 97 14.06 -2.04 -20.41
N ALA A 98 13.42 -0.95 -19.97
CA ALA A 98 13.36 0.28 -20.76
C ALA A 98 14.76 0.88 -20.97
N LEU A 99 15.58 0.95 -19.92
CA LEU A 99 16.97 1.43 -20.01
C LEU A 99 17.83 0.54 -20.90
N ALA A 100 17.72 -0.79 -20.78
CA ALA A 100 18.47 -1.73 -21.62
C ALA A 100 18.11 -1.62 -23.11
N ARG A 101 16.85 -1.30 -23.45
CA ARG A 101 16.40 -1.09 -24.83
C ARG A 101 16.88 0.20 -25.47
N VAL A 102 17.22 1.22 -24.67
CA VAL A 102 17.73 2.51 -25.17
C VAL A 102 19.25 2.47 -25.39
N MET A 103 19.97 1.56 -24.72
CA MET A 103 21.42 1.41 -24.84
C MET A 103 21.86 0.42 -25.95
N LEU A 104 20.91 -0.23 -26.64
CA LEU A 104 21.14 -1.13 -27.78
C LEU A 104 20.60 -0.48 -29.06
#